data_AF-A0A2P5AUD0-F1
#
_entry.id   AF-A0A2P5AUD0-F1
#
_cell.length_a   1.000
_cell.length_b   1.000
_cell.length_c   1.000
_cell.angle_alpha   90.00
_cell.angle_beta   90.00
_cell.angle_gamma   90.00
#
_symmetry.space_group_name_H-M   'P 1'
#
loop_
_entity.id
_entity.type
_entity.pdbx_description
1 polymer ?
#
loop_
_entity_poly.entity_id
_entity_poly.type
_entity_poly.pdbx_seq_one_letter_code
_entity_poly.pdbx_strand_id
1 'polypeptide(L)'
;MVGTTDIPDWCFVGTYGSEWKNSFTEAPSADDLTSFHRKSPIFHVPKVKTPTIFLLGAKDLRVPISTGLQYARALKEKGVDVKTIVFPNDVHGIERPQSDFESFLNIGVWFKKYCK
;
A
#
# COMPACT_ATOMS: atom_id res chain seq x y z
N MET A 1 -2.61 8.27 1.86
CA MET A 1 -3.53 7.84 2.92
C MET A 1 -4.04 9.07 3.64
N VAL A 2 -3.28 9.70 4.54
CA VAL A 2 -3.69 10.98 5.16
C VAL A 2 -4.14 12.00 4.10
N GLY A 3 -5.33 12.56 4.29
CA GLY A 3 -5.93 13.59 3.41
C GLY A 3 -6.37 13.13 2.02
N THR A 4 -6.28 11.83 1.70
CA THR A 4 -6.56 11.30 0.34
C THR A 4 -7.43 10.06 0.32
N THR A 5 -7.54 9.35 1.44
CA THR A 5 -8.37 8.15 1.60
C THR A 5 -9.81 8.50 2.01
N ASP A 6 -10.77 7.64 1.67
CA ASP A 6 -12.14 7.69 2.18
C ASP A 6 -12.36 6.87 3.48
N ILE A 7 -11.28 6.32 4.07
CA ILE A 7 -11.22 5.70 5.42
C ILE A 7 -10.17 6.43 6.30
N PRO A 8 -10.40 7.72 6.64
CA PRO A 8 -9.39 8.54 7.32
C PRO A 8 -9.00 8.00 8.71
N ASP A 9 -9.89 7.26 9.37
CA ASP A 9 -9.67 6.58 10.64
C ASP A 9 -8.59 5.49 10.54
N TRP A 10 -8.33 4.93 9.36
CA TRP A 10 -7.41 3.80 9.21
C TRP A 10 -5.95 4.14 9.55
N CYS A 11 -5.56 5.41 9.41
CA CYS A 11 -4.24 5.88 9.89
C CYS A 11 -4.14 5.79 11.43
N PHE A 12 -5.22 6.06 12.14
CA PHE A 12 -5.30 5.91 13.60
C PHE A 12 -5.39 4.44 14.00
N VAL A 13 -6.19 3.63 13.29
CA VAL A 13 -6.28 2.18 13.54
C VAL A 13 -4.90 1.52 13.43
N GLY A 14 -4.19 1.76 12.33
CA GLY A 14 -2.84 1.21 12.10
C GLY A 14 -1.79 1.74 13.10
N THR A 15 -2.02 2.91 13.70
CA THR A 15 -1.06 3.55 14.60
C THR A 15 -1.33 3.27 16.06
N TYR A 16 -2.57 3.25 16.50
CA TYR A 16 -2.94 3.18 17.91
C TYR A 16 -3.61 1.85 18.30
N GLY A 17 -3.87 0.95 17.34
CA GLY A 17 -4.44 -0.36 17.63
C GLY A 17 -5.82 -0.22 18.28
N SER A 18 -6.09 -0.94 19.37
CA SER A 18 -7.38 -0.91 20.08
C SER A 18 -7.80 0.47 20.58
N GLU A 19 -6.82 1.35 20.86
CA GLU A 19 -7.05 2.67 21.43
C GLU A 19 -7.42 3.74 20.38
N TRP A 20 -7.47 3.38 19.09
CA TRP A 20 -7.66 4.36 18.00
C TRP A 20 -8.91 5.24 18.17
N LYS A 21 -9.99 4.69 18.74
CA LYS A 21 -11.24 5.43 18.97
C LYS A 21 -11.07 6.61 19.93
N ASN A 22 -10.13 6.51 20.86
CA ASN A 22 -9.83 7.55 21.84
C ASN A 22 -8.95 8.67 21.25
N SER A 23 -8.34 8.43 20.09
CA SER A 23 -7.39 9.35 19.46
C SER A 23 -7.85 9.89 18.10
N PHE A 24 -8.93 9.35 17.53
CA PHE A 24 -9.39 9.72 16.19
C PHE A 24 -9.81 11.19 16.11
N THR A 25 -9.35 11.86 15.05
CA THR A 25 -9.74 13.21 14.66
C THR A 25 -9.55 13.40 13.15
N GLU A 26 -10.41 14.21 12.53
CA GLU A 26 -10.27 14.63 11.13
C GLU A 26 -9.05 15.55 10.90
N ALA A 27 -8.54 16.17 11.97
CA ALA A 27 -7.37 17.04 11.94
C ALA A 27 -6.26 16.45 12.84
N PRO A 28 -5.49 15.45 12.35
CA PRO A 28 -4.40 14.86 13.11
C PRO A 28 -3.36 15.90 13.52
N SER A 29 -2.89 15.80 14.75
CA SER A 29 -1.82 16.67 15.28
C SER A 29 -0.47 16.39 14.60
N ALA A 30 0.52 17.26 14.83
CA ALA A 30 1.89 17.02 14.37
C ALA A 30 2.48 15.72 14.95
N ASP A 31 2.14 15.38 16.18
CA ASP A 31 2.57 14.14 16.85
C ASP A 31 1.89 12.91 16.24
N ASP A 32 0.61 13.01 15.88
CA ASP A 32 -0.11 11.97 15.15
C ASP A 32 0.55 11.72 13.80
N LEU A 33 0.76 12.78 13.00
CA LEU A 33 1.39 12.69 11.68
C LEU A 33 2.80 12.07 11.77
N THR A 34 3.57 12.45 12.79
CA THR A 34 4.89 11.86 13.05
C THR A 34 4.79 10.38 13.38
N SER A 35 3.83 10.00 14.21
CA SER A 35 3.58 8.61 14.60
C SER A 35 3.11 7.75 13.43
N PHE A 36 2.21 8.29 12.60
CA PHE A 36 1.73 7.66 11.36
C PHE A 36 2.90 7.38 10.42
N HIS A 37 3.78 8.37 10.22
CA HIS A 37 4.92 8.22 9.34
C HIS A 37 5.90 7.16 9.85
N ARG A 38 6.22 7.13 11.16
CA ARG A 38 7.10 6.12 11.76
C ARG A 38 6.58 4.69 11.61
N LYS A 39 5.26 4.52 11.61
CA LYS A 39 4.60 3.21 11.42
C LYS A 39 4.33 2.87 9.96
N SER A 40 4.35 3.85 9.06
CA SER A 40 4.19 3.63 7.63
C SER A 40 5.32 2.79 7.05
N PRO A 41 5.04 1.80 6.19
CA PRO A 41 6.07 1.02 5.51
C PRO A 41 7.09 1.89 4.76
N ILE A 42 6.68 3.05 4.23
CA ILE A 42 7.54 3.93 3.42
C ILE A 42 8.78 4.40 4.21
N PHE A 43 8.62 4.61 5.51
CA PHE A 43 9.71 5.00 6.41
C PHE A 43 10.77 3.90 6.53
N HIS A 44 10.38 2.63 6.33
CA HIS A 44 11.26 1.46 6.45
C HIS A 44 11.81 0.96 5.12
N VAL A 45 11.53 1.65 3.99
CA VAL A 45 12.10 1.34 2.66
C VAL A 45 13.60 1.04 2.68
N PRO A 46 14.46 1.75 3.45
CA PRO A 46 15.88 1.42 3.52
C PRO A 46 16.25 0.01 3.99
N LYS A 47 15.33 -0.69 4.66
CA LYS A 47 15.54 -2.05 5.16
C LYS A 47 15.05 -3.13 4.18
N VAL A 48 14.29 -2.74 3.16
CA VAL A 48 13.65 -3.69 2.24
C VAL A 48 14.68 -4.22 1.25
N LYS A 49 14.78 -5.54 1.17
CA LYS A 49 15.65 -6.26 0.22
C LYS A 49 14.89 -7.27 -0.63
N THR A 50 13.66 -7.62 -0.22
CA THR A 50 12.86 -8.66 -0.85
C THR A 50 12.24 -8.15 -2.16
N PRO A 51 12.38 -8.88 -3.27
CA PRO A 51 11.66 -8.59 -4.51
C PRO A 51 10.16 -8.49 -4.28
N THR A 52 9.55 -7.38 -4.71
CA THR A 52 8.16 -7.05 -4.38
C THR A 52 7.30 -6.83 -5.62
N ILE A 53 6.11 -7.43 -5.65
CA ILE A 53 5.08 -7.18 -6.67
C ILE A 53 3.96 -6.33 -6.07
N PHE A 54 3.53 -5.30 -6.80
CA PHE A 54 2.38 -4.45 -6.48
C PHE A 54 1.26 -4.70 -7.49
N LEU A 55 0.05 -4.90 -6.97
CA LEU A 55 -1.19 -5.10 -7.72
C LEU A 55 -2.15 -4.04 -7.23
N LEU A 56 -2.47 -3.05 -8.08
CA LEU A 56 -3.12 -1.81 -7.65
C LEU A 56 -4.37 -1.54 -8.49
N GLY A 57 -5.52 -1.33 -7.84
CA GLY A 57 -6.71 -0.80 -8.50
C GLY A 57 -6.61 0.71 -8.69
N ALA A 58 -6.81 1.19 -9.92
CA ALA A 58 -6.66 2.63 -10.21
C ALA A 58 -7.79 3.49 -9.65
N LYS A 59 -8.93 2.88 -9.29
CA LYS A 59 -10.10 3.55 -8.70
C LYS A 59 -10.22 3.29 -7.20
N ASP A 60 -9.18 2.78 -6.54
CA ASP A 60 -9.17 2.57 -5.09
C ASP A 60 -9.18 3.91 -4.34
N LEU A 61 -10.26 4.15 -3.58
CA LEU A 61 -10.41 5.30 -2.68
C LEU A 61 -9.97 4.98 -1.24
N ARG A 62 -9.94 3.70 -0.86
CA ARG A 62 -9.57 3.21 0.47
C ARG A 62 -8.06 3.30 0.66
N VAL A 63 -7.31 2.78 -0.31
CA VAL A 63 -5.85 2.85 -0.37
C VAL A 63 -5.43 3.51 -1.68
N PRO A 64 -5.38 4.86 -1.74
CA PRO A 64 -5.11 5.58 -2.98
C PRO A 64 -3.87 5.06 -3.72
N ILE A 65 -4.03 4.78 -5.01
CA ILE A 65 -3.00 4.16 -5.88
C ILE A 65 -1.65 4.90 -5.83
N SER A 66 -1.67 6.22 -5.64
CA SER A 66 -0.47 7.05 -5.52
C SER A 66 0.48 6.54 -4.44
N THR A 67 -0.04 5.98 -3.35
CA THR A 67 0.77 5.43 -2.25
C THR A 67 1.56 4.18 -2.68
N GLY A 68 0.91 3.24 -3.39
CA GLY A 68 1.57 2.04 -3.92
C GLY A 68 2.60 2.39 -5.00
N LEU A 69 2.27 3.32 -5.89
CA LEU A 69 3.20 3.81 -6.92
C LEU A 69 4.42 4.52 -6.32
N GLN A 70 4.24 5.35 -5.28
CA GLN A 70 5.33 6.00 -4.58
C GLN A 70 6.27 4.97 -3.95
N TYR A 71 5.72 3.97 -3.27
CA TYR A 71 6.51 2.91 -2.64
C TYR A 71 7.28 2.07 -3.67
N ALA A 72 6.62 1.67 -4.77
CA ALA A 72 7.25 0.92 -5.85
C ALA A 72 8.44 1.68 -6.47
N ARG A 73 8.29 3.00 -6.68
CA ARG A 73 9.38 3.86 -7.18
C ARG A 73 10.53 3.95 -6.19
N ALA A 74 10.24 4.12 -4.89
CA ALA A 74 11.25 4.18 -3.85
C ALA A 74 12.05 2.86 -3.72
N LEU A 75 11.39 1.71 -3.85
CA LEU A 75 12.05 0.40 -3.90
C LEU A 75 12.94 0.27 -5.14
N LYS A 76 12.42 0.66 -6.30
CA LYS A 76 13.16 0.59 -7.57
C LYS A 76 14.42 1.46 -7.55
N GLU A 77 14.35 2.65 -6.96
CA GLU A 77 15.50 3.53 -6.74
C GLU A 77 16.60 2.86 -5.90
N LYS A 78 16.21 2.01 -4.94
CA LYS A 78 17.16 1.22 -4.14
C LYS A 78 17.68 -0.04 -4.81
N GLY A 79 17.31 -0.29 -6.06
CA GLY A 79 17.70 -1.49 -6.80
C GLY A 79 16.99 -2.75 -6.34
N VAL A 80 15.87 -2.64 -5.60
CA VAL A 80 15.02 -3.80 -5.30
C VAL A 80 14.24 -4.16 -6.56
N ASP A 81 14.21 -5.45 -6.89
CA ASP A 81 13.39 -5.97 -7.98
C ASP A 81 11.91 -5.73 -7.70
N VAL A 82 11.27 -4.92 -8.55
CA VAL A 82 9.89 -4.49 -8.39
C VAL A 82 9.09 -4.74 -9.66
N LYS A 83 7.90 -5.31 -9.51
CA LYS A 83 6.89 -5.36 -10.57
C LYS A 83 5.64 -4.62 -10.10
N THR A 84 5.06 -3.82 -10.97
CA THR A 84 3.82 -3.07 -10.67
C THR A 84 2.82 -3.31 -11.77
N ILE A 85 1.63 -3.78 -11.39
CA ILE A 85 0.48 -3.91 -12.28
C ILE A 85 -0.61 -2.99 -11.77
N VAL A 86 -1.12 -2.15 -12.66
CA VAL A 86 -2.23 -1.24 -12.39
C VAL A 86 -3.43 -1.72 -13.16
N PHE A 87 -4.52 -1.99 -12.47
CA PHE A 87 -5.80 -2.41 -13.03
C PHE A 87 -6.70 -1.17 -13.18
N PRO A 88 -6.84 -0.60 -14.39
CA PRO A 88 -7.39 0.76 -14.58
C PRO A 88 -8.83 0.94 -14.14
N ASN A 89 -9.59 -0.16 -14.15
CA ASN A 89 -11.00 -0.12 -13.83
C ASN A 89 -11.26 -0.57 -12.38
N ASP A 90 -10.34 -1.28 -11.73
CA ASP A 90 -10.56 -1.91 -10.42
C ASP A 90 -10.44 -0.91 -9.28
N VAL A 91 -11.12 -1.23 -8.18
CA VAL A 91 -11.19 -0.43 -6.95
C VAL A 91 -10.28 -1.07 -5.90
N HIS A 92 -10.65 -1.03 -4.61
CA HIS A 92 -9.89 -1.69 -3.55
C HIS A 92 -9.72 -3.20 -3.76
N GLY A 93 -10.80 -3.88 -4.16
CA GLY A 93 -10.75 -5.26 -4.63
C GLY A 93 -10.35 -5.34 -6.11
N ILE A 94 -9.46 -6.27 -6.43
CA ILE A 94 -9.14 -6.67 -7.81
C ILE A 94 -10.02 -7.87 -8.14
N GLU A 95 -11.28 -7.62 -8.51
CA GLU A 95 -12.33 -8.66 -8.51
C GLU A 95 -12.96 -8.88 -9.89
N ARG A 96 -12.64 -8.05 -10.89
CA ARG A 96 -13.11 -8.34 -12.26
C ARG A 96 -12.51 -9.65 -12.75
N PRO A 97 -13.28 -10.53 -13.42
CA PRO A 97 -12.78 -11.85 -13.82
C PRO A 97 -11.43 -11.83 -14.55
N GLN A 98 -11.22 -10.87 -15.46
CA GLN A 98 -9.94 -10.69 -16.14
C GLN A 98 -8.83 -10.22 -15.19
N SER A 99 -9.09 -9.15 -14.43
CA SER A 99 -8.11 -8.56 -13.51
C SER A 99 -7.70 -9.54 -12.41
N ASP A 100 -8.65 -10.30 -11.88
CA ASP A 100 -8.43 -11.32 -10.86
C ASP A 100 -7.57 -12.48 -11.38
N PHE A 101 -7.90 -13.01 -12.56
CA PHE A 101 -7.08 -14.02 -13.24
C PHE A 101 -5.65 -13.51 -13.49
N GLU A 102 -5.50 -12.30 -14.05
CA GLU A 102 -4.20 -11.69 -14.29
C GLU A 102 -3.42 -11.46 -12.99
N SER A 103 -4.09 -11.03 -11.92
CA SER A 103 -3.51 -10.85 -10.58
C SER A 103 -2.91 -12.15 -10.07
N PHE A 104 -3.70 -13.22 -9.96
CA PHE A 104 -3.24 -14.51 -9.45
C PHE A 104 -2.16 -15.16 -10.32
N LEU A 105 -2.29 -15.09 -11.64
CA LEU A 105 -1.27 -15.59 -12.56
C LEU A 105 0.08 -14.89 -12.32
N ASN A 106 0.07 -13.57 -12.18
CA ASN A 106 1.29 -12.79 -11.97
C ASN A 106 1.89 -13.01 -10.57
N ILE A 107 1.07 -13.24 -9.55
CA ILE A 107 1.55 -13.68 -8.22
C ILE A 107 2.28 -15.03 -8.36
N GLY A 108 1.67 -16.01 -9.03
CA GLY A 108 2.26 -17.33 -9.22
C GLY A 108 3.58 -17.29 -9.99
N VAL A 109 3.65 -16.50 -11.06
CA VAL A 109 4.90 -16.27 -11.83
C VAL A 109 5.96 -15.58 -10.97
N TRP A 110 5.57 -14.61 -10.13
CA TRP A 110 6.49 -13.91 -9.24
C TRP A 110 7.10 -14.85 -8.21
N PHE A 111 6.26 -15.63 -7.51
CA PHE A 111 6.74 -16.61 -6.54
C PHE A 111 7.57 -17.70 -7.20
N LYS A 112 7.19 -18.23 -8.37
CA LYS A 112 8.03 -19.18 -9.10
C LYS A 112 9.43 -18.64 -9.41
N LYS A 113 9.56 -17.33 -9.63
CA LYS A 113 10.86 -16.68 -9.90
C LYS A 113 11.74 -16.55 -8.65
N TYR A 114 11.15 -16.22 -7.50
CA TYR A 114 11.90 -15.80 -6.30
C TYR A 114 11.82 -16.74 -5.10
N CYS A 115 10.78 -17.57 -5.01
CA CYS A 115 10.59 -18.57 -3.96
C CYS A 115 10.98 -19.94 -4.54
N LYS A 116 12.14 -20.45 -4.13
CA LYS A 116 12.63 -21.79 -4.45
C LYS A 116 12.49 -22.70 -3.24
#